data_AF-A0A353FJ99-F1
#
_entry.id   AF-A0A353FJ99-F1
#
_cell.length_a   1.000
_cell.length_b   1.000
_cell.length_c   1.000
_cell.angle_alpha   90.00
_cell.angle_beta   90.00
_cell.angle_gamma   90.00
#
_symmetry.space_group_name_H-M   'P 1'
#
loop_
_entity.id
_entity.type
_entity.pdbx_description
1 polymer ?
#
loop_
_entity_poly.entity_id
_entity_poly.type
_entity_poly.pdbx_seq_one_letter_code
_entity_poly.pdbx_strand_id
1 'polypeptide(L)' 'MAVMRTVLPLAFLLSLGVASPAQVAGQKAPEISASSWLNSPPGTSLADLRGRVVYLEFWATW' A
#
# COMPACT_ATOMS: atom_id res chain seq x y z
N MET A 1 16.62 -37.39 -4.94
CA MET A 1 17.06 -36.23 -5.76
C MET A 1 15.98 -35.67 -6.69
N ALA A 2 14.68 -35.92 -6.45
CA ALA A 2 13.59 -35.37 -7.27
C ALA A 2 12.89 -34.14 -6.65
N VAL A 3 12.94 -34.00 -5.31
CA VAL A 3 12.26 -32.92 -4.57
C VAL A 3 12.89 -31.54 -4.84
N MET A 4 14.22 -31.45 -4.90
CA MET A 4 14.95 -30.19 -5.13
C MET A 4 14.61 -29.52 -6.47
N ARG A 5 14.25 -30.31 -7.50
CA ARG A 5 14.06 -29.83 -8.88
C ARG A 5 12.70 -29.17 -9.10
N THR A 6 11.74 -29.42 -8.20
CA THR A 6 10.37 -28.90 -8.28
C THR A 6 10.15 -27.67 -7.38
N VAL A 7 10.95 -27.51 -6.33
CA VAL A 7 10.87 -26.36 -5.40
C VAL A 7 11.40 -25.06 -6.02
N LEU A 8 12.41 -25.17 -6.89
CA LEU A 8 13.08 -24.03 -7.52
C LEU A 8 12.18 -23.18 -8.46
N PRO A 9 11.33 -23.75 -9.36
CA PRO A 9 10.44 -22.94 -10.19
C PRO A 9 9.27 -22.32 -9.40
N LEU A 10 8.83 -22.95 -8.30
CA LEU A 10 7.74 -22.44 -7.47
C LEU A 10 8.16 -21.22 -6.64
N ALA A 11 9.39 -21.23 -6.11
CA ALA A 11 9.99 -20.08 -5.45
C ALA A 11 10.23 -18.91 -6.42
N PHE A 12 10.55 -19.18 -7.68
CA PHE A 12 10.73 -18.16 -8.71
C PHE A 12 9.40 -17.48 -9.09
N LEU A 13 8.30 -18.23 -9.18
CA LEU A 13 6.96 -17.68 -9.41
C LEU A 13 6.45 -16.82 -8.24
N LEU A 14 6.86 -17.10 -6.99
CA LEU A 14 6.57 -16.25 -5.84
C LEU A 14 7.39 -14.94 -5.82
N SER A 15 8.51 -14.89 -6.53
CA SER A 15 9.39 -13.71 -6.59
C SER A 15 8.99 -12.69 -7.67
N LEU A 16 8.06 -13.05 -8.55
CA LEU A 16 7.36 -12.10 -9.41
C LEU A 16 6.40 -11.32 -8.51
N GLY A 17 6.94 -10.29 -7.86
CA GLY A 17 6.19 -9.38 -7.01
C GLY A 17 4.88 -9.00 -7.69
N VAL A 18 3.78 -9.16 -6.96
CA VAL A 18 2.46 -8.71 -7.41
C VAL A 18 2.62 -7.24 -7.77
N ALA A 19 2.59 -6.94 -9.07
CA ALA A 19 2.61 -5.57 -9.54
C ALA A 19 1.37 -4.89 -8.96
N SER A 20 1.57 -3.97 -8.01
CA SER A 20 0.47 -3.16 -7.50
C SER A 20 -0.14 -2.43 -8.70
N PRO A 21 -1.46 -2.61 -8.97
CA PRO A 21 -2.09 -1.90 -10.06
C PRO A 21 -1.88 -0.40 -9.83
N ALA A 22 -1.45 0.31 -10.88
CA ALA A 22 -1.36 1.76 -10.82
C ALA A 22 -2.73 2.31 -10.40
N GLN A 23 -2.76 3.18 -9.38
CA GLN A 23 -3.99 3.83 -8.93
C GLN A 23 -4.54 4.67 -10.10
N VAL A 24 -5.76 4.34 -10.55
CA VAL A 24 -6.42 5.03 -11.65
C VAL A 24 -7.34 6.10 -11.10
N ALA A 25 -7.36 7.28 -11.72
CA ALA A 25 -8.29 8.34 -11.37
C ALA A 25 -9.75 7.84 -11.42
N GLY A 26 -10.55 8.27 -10.44
CA GLY A 26 -11.95 7.85 -10.29
C GLY A 26 -12.16 6.61 -9.43
N GLN A 27 -11.11 5.86 -9.08
CA GLN A 27 -11.21 4.84 -8.04
C GLN A 27 -11.34 5.48 -6.66
N LYS A 28 -12.12 4.84 -5.78
CA LYS A 28 -12.20 5.24 -4.38
C LYS A 28 -10.83 5.01 -3.73
N ALA A 29 -10.26 6.07 -3.16
CA ALA A 29 -9.06 5.96 -2.35
C ALA A 29 -9.26 4.96 -1.19
N PRO A 30 -8.35 3.99 -0.99
CA PRO A 30 -8.37 3.11 0.17
C PRO A 30 -8.28 3.91 1.47
N GLU A 31 -8.87 3.39 2.54
CA GLU A 31 -8.80 4.06 3.85
C GLU A 31 -7.37 4.06 4.40
N ILE A 32 -7.03 5.09 5.18
CA ILE A 32 -5.72 5.22 5.82
C ILE A 32 -5.77 4.52 7.19
N SER A 33 -4.79 3.66 7.45
CA SER A 33 -4.58 3.05 8.76
C SER A 33 -3.19 3.44 9.27
N ALA A 34 -3.16 4.15 10.41
CA ALA A 34 -1.95 4.57 11.07
C ALA A 34 -2.05 4.25 12.57
N SER A 35 -0.95 3.81 13.18
CA SER A 35 -0.90 3.54 14.62
C SER A 35 -1.06 4.81 15.46
N SER A 36 -0.60 5.94 14.95
CA SER A 36 -0.62 7.23 15.63
C SER A 36 -0.51 8.37 14.62
N TRP A 37 -1.11 9.51 14.96
CA TRP A 37 -0.99 10.75 14.21
C TRP A 37 -0.14 11.75 14.99
N LEU A 38 0.69 12.50 14.26
CA LEU A 38 1.49 13.59 14.82
C LEU A 38 0.77 14.93 14.58
N ASN A 39 1.02 15.92 15.45
CA ASN A 39 0.50 17.29 15.32
C ASN A 39 -1.03 17.44 15.37
N SER A 40 -1.78 16.41 15.78
CA SER A 40 -3.25 16.45 15.95
C SER A 40 -3.97 17.07 14.73
N PRO A 41 -3.91 16.41 13.56
CA PRO A 41 -4.50 16.96 12.35
C PRO A 41 -6.02 17.10 12.47
N PRO A 42 -6.66 17.95 11.64
CA PRO A 42 -8.11 18.19 11.68
C PRO A 42 -8.96 16.96 11.30
N GLY A 43 -8.35 15.87 10.86
CA GLY A 43 -8.98 14.58 10.57
C GLY A 43 -7.94 13.47 10.45
N THR A 44 -8.33 12.25 10.83
CA THR A 44 -7.45 11.07 10.87
C THR A 44 -7.97 9.92 10.00
N SER A 45 -9.06 10.15 9.25
CA SER A 45 -9.60 9.26 8.22
C SER A 45 -9.91 10.03 6.94
N LEU A 46 -9.99 9.33 5.81
CA LEU A 46 -10.43 9.94 4.55
C LEU A 46 -11.92 10.31 4.55
N ALA A 47 -12.72 9.69 5.42
CA ALA A 47 -14.12 10.05 5.62
C ALA A 47 -14.25 11.46 6.23
N ASP A 48 -13.45 11.77 7.26
CA ASP A 48 -13.47 13.08 7.93
C ASP A 48 -13.01 14.21 7.01
N LEU A 49 -12.19 13.88 6.00
CA LEU A 49 -11.59 14.84 5.08
C LEU A 49 -12.37 15.01 3.76
N ARG A 50 -13.60 14.47 3.65
CA ARG A 50 -14.44 14.67 2.45
C ARG A 50 -14.70 16.16 2.17
N GLY A 51 -14.78 16.50 0.89
CA GLY A 51 -14.90 17.88 0.43
C GLY A 51 -13.58 18.66 0.37
N ARG A 52 -12.45 18.03 0.75
CA ARG A 52 -11.11 18.60 0.65
C ARG A 52 -10.27 17.84 -0.38
N VAL A 53 -9.25 18.52 -0.91
CA VAL A 53 -8.15 17.84 -1.61
C VAL A 53 -7.20 17.30 -0.55
N VAL A 54 -6.88 16.00 -0.63
CA VAL A 54 -5.97 15.32 0.29
C VAL A 54 -4.72 14.92 -0.51
N TYR A 55 -3.55 15.36 -0.03
CA TYR A 55 -2.25 14.97 -0.57
C TYR A 55 -1.62 13.92 0.34
N LEU A 56 -1.16 12.80 -0.24
CA LEU A 56 -0.52 11.71 0.48
C LEU A 56 0.92 11.57 0.01
N GLU A 57 1.84 11.61 0.97
CA GLU A 57 3.27 11.45 0.74
C GLU A 57 3.79 10.32 1.62
N PHE A 58 4.36 9.29 1.00
CA PHE A 58 5.09 8.24 1.70
C PHE A 58 6.54 8.70 1.84
N TRP A 59 6.97 8.96 3.07
CA TRP A 59 8.30 9.48 3.36
C TRP A 59 8.94 8.78 4.55
N ALA A 60 10.23 9.04 4.73
CA ALA A 60 11.08 8.44 5.73
C ALA A 60 12.24 9.37 6.08
N THR A 61 12.78 9.25 7.30
CA THR A 61 13.90 10.07 7.78
C THR A 61 15.28 9.49 7.47
N TRP A 62 15.34 8.28 6.91
CA TRP A 62 16.58 7.52 6.72
C TRP A 62 17.13 7.62 5.30
#